data_AF-A0A0N0PCS6-F1
#
_entry.id   AF-A0A0N0PCS6-F1
#
_cell.length_a   1.000
_cell.length_b   1.000
_cell.length_c   1.000
_cell.angle_alpha   90.00
_cell.angle_beta   90.00
_cell.angle_gamma   90.00
#
_symmetry.space_group_name_H-M   'P 1'
#
loop_
_entity.id
_entity.type
_entity.pdbx_description
1 polymer ?
#
loop_
_entity_poly.entity_id
_entity_poly.type
_entity_poly.pdbx_seq_one_letter_code
_entity_poly.pdbx_strand_id
1 'polypeptide(L)'
;APPNLVEIINQAPNSKLELKEGEDVTLECQARNAKPAARIVWYRGNVEIRGERVSGEEVKEVESPNGNPKLTRFTTISRQGLEGEVDLAEEGTHRKEKYPPSVRPLLR
;
A
#
# COMPACT_ATOMS: atom_id res chain seq x y z
N ALA A 1 18.94 7.35 -0.37
CA ALA A 1 18.75 6.60 0.89
C ALA A 1 17.35 6.01 0.91
N PRO A 2 17.22 4.70 1.13
CA PRO A 2 15.92 4.03 1.20
C PRO A 2 15.07 4.57 2.36
N PRO A 3 13.72 4.49 2.27
CA PRO A 3 12.87 4.70 3.44
C PRO A 3 13.36 3.80 4.56
N ASN A 4 13.50 4.37 5.75
CA ASN A 4 13.93 3.58 6.91
C ASN A 4 12.77 2.74 7.47
N LEU A 5 11.53 3.15 7.20
CA LEU A 5 10.35 2.55 7.77
C LEU A 5 9.21 2.47 6.75
N VAL A 6 8.62 1.29 6.65
CA VAL A 6 7.52 0.98 5.73
C VAL A 6 6.49 0.20 6.52
N GLU A 7 5.30 0.75 6.66
CA GLU A 7 4.24 0.17 7.49
C GLU A 7 2.91 0.21 6.73
N ILE A 8 2.10 -0.83 6.91
CA ILE A 8 0.71 -0.85 6.42
C ILE A 8 -0.18 -0.58 7.63
N ILE A 9 -0.93 0.51 7.63
CA ILE A 9 -1.67 0.99 8.82
C ILE A 9 -2.86 0.08 9.18
N ASN A 10 -3.45 -0.59 8.18
CA ASN A 10 -4.61 -1.46 8.36
C ASN A 10 -4.29 -2.96 8.27
N GLN A 11 -3.01 -3.35 8.33
CA GLN A 11 -2.58 -4.74 8.14
C GLN A 11 -1.25 -5.01 8.86
N ALA A 12 -1.19 -6.11 9.61
CA ALA A 12 0.09 -6.56 10.17
C ALA A 12 1.00 -7.11 9.04
N PRO A 13 2.32 -6.89 9.12
CA PRO A 13 3.26 -7.39 8.12
C PRO A 13 3.18 -8.92 8.03
N ASN A 14 2.90 -9.45 6.84
CA ASN A 14 2.69 -10.88 6.55
C ASN A 14 1.42 -11.50 7.17
N SER A 15 0.48 -10.71 7.66
CA SER A 15 -0.82 -11.24 8.04
C SER A 15 -1.68 -11.52 6.82
N LYS A 16 -2.59 -12.46 6.97
CA LYS A 16 -3.59 -12.79 5.96
C LYS A 16 -4.78 -11.85 6.16
N LEU A 17 -5.17 -11.12 5.12
CA LEU A 17 -6.38 -10.29 5.15
C LEU A 17 -7.56 -11.17 4.78
N GLU A 18 -8.47 -11.38 5.73
CA GLU A 18 -9.74 -12.05 5.46
C GLU A 18 -10.77 -10.98 5.14
N LEU A 19 -11.10 -10.84 3.85
CA LEU A 19 -12.18 -9.98 3.38
C LEU A 19 -13.48 -10.79 3.36
N LYS A 20 -14.54 -10.26 3.96
CA LYS A 20 -15.87 -10.82 3.79
C LYS A 20 -16.49 -10.37 2.47
N GLU A 21 -17.39 -11.18 1.94
CA GLU A 21 -18.16 -10.84 0.74
C GLU A 21 -18.96 -9.55 0.98
N GLY A 22 -18.78 -8.56 0.10
CA GLY A 22 -19.36 -7.22 0.27
C GLY A 22 -18.65 -6.32 1.28
N GLU A 23 -17.46 -6.70 1.78
CA GLU A 23 -16.64 -5.86 2.66
C GLU A 23 -15.54 -5.15 1.85
N ASP A 24 -15.60 -3.81 1.86
CA ASP A 24 -14.59 -2.96 1.25
C ASP A 24 -13.52 -2.59 2.28
N VAL A 25 -12.27 -2.99 2.04
CA VAL A 25 -11.15 -2.65 2.91
C VAL A 25 -10.19 -1.73 2.17
N THR A 26 -9.83 -0.62 2.81
CA THR A 26 -8.80 0.27 2.28
C THR A 26 -7.47 0.02 2.99
N LEU A 27 -6.48 -0.45 2.24
CA LEU A 27 -5.12 -0.60 2.74
C LEU A 27 -4.36 0.70 2.55
N GLU A 28 -3.69 1.16 3.60
CA GLU A 28 -2.82 2.32 3.57
C GLU A 28 -1.39 1.90 3.88
N CYS A 29 -0.47 2.18 2.96
CA CYS A 29 0.96 1.97 3.13
C CYS A 29 1.67 3.30 3.30
N GLN A 30 2.53 3.40 4.30
CA GLN A 30 3.36 4.58 4.56
C GLN A 30 4.83 4.23 4.53
N ALA A 31 5.58 4.84 3.61
CA ALA A 31 7.03 4.76 3.51
C ALA A 31 7.66 6.05 4.04
N ARG A 32 8.15 6.04 5.28
CA ARG A 32 8.72 7.21 5.96
C ARG A 32 10.22 7.35 5.70
N ASN A 33 10.69 8.60 5.78
CA ASN A 33 12.12 8.94 5.87
C ASN A 33 12.92 8.66 4.57
N ALA A 34 12.24 8.58 3.42
CA ALA A 34 12.85 8.31 2.11
C ALA A 34 13.58 9.55 1.57
N LYS A 35 14.67 9.32 0.84
CA LYS A 35 15.38 10.41 0.16
C LYS A 35 16.10 9.88 -1.09
N PRO A 36 15.63 10.16 -2.31
CA PRO A 36 14.47 11.00 -2.68
C PRO A 36 13.12 10.33 -2.34
N ALA A 37 12.00 10.99 -2.66
CA ALA A 37 10.66 10.43 -2.49
C ALA A 37 10.55 9.02 -3.07
N ALA A 38 10.15 8.06 -2.22
CA ALA A 38 9.94 6.69 -2.63
C ALA A 38 8.60 6.57 -3.38
N ARG A 39 8.49 5.61 -4.29
CA ARG A 39 7.20 5.24 -4.89
C ARG A 39 6.69 3.96 -4.25
N ILE A 40 5.41 3.90 -3.90
CA ILE A 40 4.82 2.68 -3.34
C ILE A 40 4.19 1.89 -4.48
N VAL A 41 4.57 0.62 -4.59
CA VAL A 41 4.01 -0.29 -5.58
C VAL A 41 3.30 -1.44 -4.87
N TRP A 42 2.02 -1.61 -5.22
CA TRP A 42 1.19 -2.70 -4.73
C TRP A 42 1.34 -3.92 -5.63
N TYR A 43 1.40 -5.11 -5.03
CA TYR A 43 1.54 -6.38 -5.74
C TYR A 43 0.49 -7.37 -5.24
N ARG A 44 -0.28 -7.98 -6.14
CA ARG A 44 -1.18 -9.09 -5.82
C ARG A 44 -0.54 -10.38 -6.31
N GLY A 45 0.02 -11.15 -5.38
CA GLY A 45 0.88 -12.29 -5.72
C GLY A 45 2.10 -11.80 -6.51
N ASN A 46 2.19 -12.18 -7.78
CA ASN A 46 3.30 -11.81 -8.68
C ASN A 46 2.91 -10.69 -9.66
N VAL A 47 1.69 -10.17 -9.58
CA VAL A 47 1.17 -9.15 -10.49
C VAL A 47 1.20 -7.79 -9.80
N GLU A 48 1.86 -6.83 -10.42
CA GLU A 48 1.88 -5.46 -9.96
C GLU A 48 0.52 -4.79 -10.22
N ILE A 49 -0.05 -4.18 -9.18
CA ILE A 49 -1.29 -3.42 -9.25
C ILE A 49 -0.97 -1.97 -9.52
N ARG A 50 -1.41 -1.47 -10.68
CA ARG A 50 -1.33 -0.07 -11.10
C ARG A 50 -2.73 0.45 -11.48
N GLY A 51 -2.90 1.77 -11.47
CA GLY A 51 -4.12 2.43 -11.96
C GLY A 51 -5.23 2.53 -10.91
N GLU A 52 -6.48 2.43 -11.36
CA GLU A 52 -7.72 2.75 -10.61
C GLU A 52 -7.89 2.00 -9.28
N ARG A 53 -7.29 0.81 -9.14
CA ARG A 53 -7.28 0.05 -7.88
C ARG A 53 -6.48 0.71 -6.76
N VAL A 54 -5.55 1.60 -7.10
CA VAL A 54 -4.82 2.42 -6.14
C VAL A 54 -5.55 3.76 -6.02
N SER A 55 -6.31 3.93 -4.93
CA SER A 55 -7.10 5.14 -4.67
C SER A 55 -6.25 6.41 -4.53
N GLY A 56 -4.94 6.32 -4.33
CA GLY A 56 -4.04 7.47 -4.47
C GLY A 56 -2.64 7.23 -3.91
N GLU A 57 -1.67 7.96 -4.46
CA GLU A 57 -0.32 8.11 -3.93
C GLU A 57 -0.13 9.58 -3.50
N GLU A 58 0.25 9.81 -2.25
CA GLU A 58 0.51 11.12 -1.65
C GLU A 58 1.98 11.17 -1.18
N VAL A 59 2.72 12.21 -1.55
CA VAL A 59 4.10 12.42 -1.10
C VAL A 59 4.13 13.63 -0.19
N LYS A 60 4.43 13.40 1.09
CA LYS A 60 4.66 14.45 2.09
C LYS A 60 6.15 14.73 2.23
N GLU A 61 6.53 15.99 2.14
CA GLU A 61 7.87 16.43 2.50
C GLU A 61 7.97 16.54 4.02
N VAL A 62 8.92 15.81 4.62
CA VAL A 62 9.27 15.96 6.02
C VAL A 62 10.33 17.05 6.08
N GLU A 63 9.96 18.16 6.71
CA GLU A 63 10.84 19.32 6.87
C GLU A 63 12.18 18.90 7.47
N SER A 64 13.24 19.40 6.85
CA SER A 64 14.59 19.19 7.32
C SER A 64 14.79 19.89 8.66
N PRO A 65 15.43 19.26 9.66
CA PRO A 65 15.67 19.90 10.96
C PRO A 65 16.46 21.21 10.89
N ASN A 66 17.15 21.49 9.77
CA ASN A 66 17.93 22.71 9.55
C ASN A 66 17.54 23.45 8.25
N GLY A 67 16.35 23.21 7.68
CA GLY A 67 15.92 23.84 6.41
C GLY A 67 16.80 23.52 5.19
N ASN A 68 17.71 22.55 5.31
CA ASN A 68 18.63 22.17 4.25
C ASN A 68 17.91 21.27 3.23
N PRO A 69 17.68 21.72 1.98
CA PRO A 69 16.94 20.92 0.98
C PRO A 69 17.67 19.61 0.66
N LYS A 70 18.99 19.59 0.83
CA LYS A 70 19.81 18.39 0.71
C LYS A 70 19.57 17.37 1.82
N LEU A 71 18.91 17.68 2.93
CA LEU A 71 18.58 16.72 3.99
C LEU A 71 17.10 16.37 4.02
N THR A 72 16.30 17.01 3.16
CA THR A 72 14.86 16.84 3.11
C THR A 72 14.52 15.38 2.85
N ARG A 73 13.59 14.89 3.67
CA ARG A 73 13.10 13.53 3.59
C ARG A 73 11.65 13.56 3.16
N PHE A 74 11.20 12.44 2.64
CA PHE A 74 9.87 12.30 2.10
C PHE A 74 9.19 11.13 2.76
N THR A 75 7.90 11.30 3.01
CA THR A 75 7.00 10.26 3.45
C THR A 75 5.98 10.04 2.34
N THR A 76 6.02 8.88 1.72
CA THR A 76 5.04 8.51 0.69
C THR A 76 3.95 7.69 1.35
N ILE A 77 2.70 8.08 1.15
CA ILE A 77 1.51 7.35 1.57
C ILE A 77 0.80 6.86 0.32
N SER A 78 0.40 5.60 0.29
CA SER A 78 -0.42 5.07 -0.80
C SER A 78 -1.60 4.30 -0.25
N ARG A 79 -2.76 4.49 -0.86
CA ARG A 79 -4.01 3.82 -0.47
C ARG A 79 -4.51 2.94 -1.61
N GLN A 80 -4.87 1.70 -1.28
CA GLN A 80 -5.46 0.76 -2.22
C GLN A 80 -6.80 0.27 -1.67
N GLY A 81 -7.84 0.38 -2.49
CA GLY A 81 -9.14 -0.22 -2.22
C GLY A 81 -9.11 -1.70 -2.58
N LEU A 82 -9.52 -2.53 -1.63
CA LEU A 82 -9.83 -3.94 -1.84
C LEU A 82 -11.32 -4.11 -1.69
N GLU A 83 -12.00 -4.18 -2.83
CA GLU A 83 -13.37 -4.64 -2.90
C GLU A 83 -13.43 -6.16 -2.75
N GLY A 84 -14.28 -6.61 -1.84
CA GLY A 84 -14.75 -7.99 -1.76
C GLY A 84 -15.61 -8.30 -2.97
N GLU A 85 -14.97 -8.69 -4.07
CA GLU A 85 -15.63 -9.10 -5.31
C GLU A 85 -16.64 -10.22 -5.02
N VAL A 86 -17.92 -9.86 -5.03
CA VAL A 86 -19.04 -10.80 -5.03
C VAL A 86 -19.12 -11.41 -6.43
N ASP A 87 -18.55 -12.59 -6.61
CA ASP A 87 -18.83 -13.39 -7.80
C ASP A 87 -20.33 -13.75 -7.72
N LEU A 88 -21.17 -13.06 -8.50
CA LEU A 88 -22.55 -13.46 -8.76
C LEU A 88 -22.53 -14.73 -9.63
N ALA A 89 -22.08 -15.85 -9.07
CA ALA A 89 -22.12 -17.15 -9.70
C ALA A 89 -22.40 -18.21 -8.62
N GLU A 90 -23.64 -18.73 -8.67
CA GLU A 90 -24.20 -19.96 -8.11
C GLU A 90 -23.46 -20.70 -6.98
N GLU A 91 -24.20 -20.91 -5.87
CA GLU A 91 -24.19 -22.11 -5.00
C GLU A 91 -22.80 -22.79 -4.84
N GLY A 92 -21.84 -22.13 -4.20
CA GLY A 92 -20.54 -22.74 -3.96
C GLY A 92 -19.64 -21.90 -3.08
N THR A 93 -19.35 -22.39 -1.87
CA THR A 93 -18.43 -21.78 -0.90
C THR A 93 -17.10 -21.35 -1.55
N HIS A 94 -16.84 -20.05 -1.63
CA HIS A 94 -15.52 -19.55 -2.03
C HIS A 94 -14.98 -18.61 -0.96
N ARG A 95 -14.25 -19.18 0.00
CA ARG A 95 -13.20 -18.46 0.72
C ARG A 95 -12.21 -17.94 -0.33
N LYS A 96 -12.42 -16.71 -0.82
CA LYS A 96 -11.41 -15.99 -1.59
C LYS A 96 -10.34 -15.62 -0.57
N GLU A 97 -9.38 -16.52 -0.43
CA GLU A 97 -8.14 -16.31 0.28
C GLU A 97 -7.31 -15.26 -0.47
N LYS A 98 -7.75 -14.00 -0.45
CA LYS A 98 -7.04 -12.88 -1.03
C LYS A 98 -5.91 -12.53 -0.08
N TYR A 99 -4.73 -13.06 -0.35
CA TYR A 99 -3.51 -12.53 0.25
C TYR A 99 -3.54 -11.00 0.13
N PRO A 100 -3.27 -10.27 1.22
CA PRO A 100 -3.19 -8.83 1.14
C PRO A 100 -2.11 -8.50 0.11
N PRO A 101 -2.35 -7.51 -0.74
CA PRO A 101 -1.36 -7.10 -1.70
C PRO A 101 -0.11 -6.65 -0.95
N SER A 102 1.02 -7.21 -1.37
CA SER A 102 2.33 -6.86 -0.83
C SER A 102 2.70 -5.47 -1.32
N VAL A 103 3.24 -4.65 -0.42
CA VAL A 103 3.76 -3.33 -0.79
C VAL A 103 5.26 -3.36 -0.84
N ARG A 104 5.82 -2.77 -1.89
CA ARG A 104 7.27 -2.58 -2.00
C ARG A 104 7.55 -1.12 -2.34
N PRO A 105 8.30 -0.39 -1.51
CA PRO A 105 8.80 0.90 -1.91
C PRO A 105 9.91 0.70 -2.94
N LEU A 106 9.78 1.38 -4.08
CA LEU A 106 10.86 1.49 -5.06
C LEU A 106 11.52 2.85 -4.90
N LEU A 107 12.85 2.83 -4.80
CA LEU A 107 13.65 4.05 -4.91
C LEU A 107 13.76 4.44 -6.38
N ARG A 108 13.55 5.73 -6.65
CA ARG A 108 13.95 6.34 -7.92
C ARG A 108 15.45 6.63 -7.92
#